data_AF-X1QBQ4-F1
#
_entry.id   AF-X1QBQ4-F1
#
_cell.length_a   1.000
_cell.length_b   1.000
_cell.length_c   1.000
_cell.angle_alpha   90.00
_cell.angle_beta   90.00
_cell.angle_gamma   90.00
#
_symmetry.space_group_name_H-M   'P 1'
#
loop_
_entity.id
_entity.type
_entity.pdbx_description
1 polymer ?
#
loop_
_entity_poly.entity_id
_entity_poly.type
_entity_poly.pdbx_seq_one_letter_code
_entity_poly.pdbx_strand_id
1 'polypeptide(L)'
;KALSLVPQSDVVGITGTAFTNHTIEHLLSLCRPEAYVVILGGTAPLSPVLFDYGVDAVSGTKVVNPEAVLRCVSQGATFRQIKGIRLLTMKK
;
A
#
# COMPACT_ATOMS: atom_id res chain seq x y z
N LYS A 1 17.41 6.96 -7.57
CA LYS A 1 17.90 6.38 -6.30
C LYS A 1 17.32 4.99 -6.03
N ALA A 2 16.03 4.71 -6.28
CA ALA A 2 15.44 3.40 -6.04
C ALA A 2 16.24 2.23 -6.67
N LEU A 3 16.66 2.36 -7.93
CA LEU A 3 17.48 1.37 -8.65
C LEU A 3 18.75 0.92 -7.90
N SER A 4 19.39 1.82 -7.15
CA SER A 4 20.63 1.50 -6.43
C SER A 4 20.39 1.08 -4.99
N LEU A 5 19.25 1.44 -4.39
CA LEU A 5 18.98 1.24 -2.96
C LEU A 5 18.05 0.04 -2.69
N VAL A 6 16.97 -0.12 -3.47
CA VAL A 6 15.97 -1.17 -3.24
C VAL A 6 16.56 -2.59 -3.31
N PRO A 7 17.49 -2.92 -4.23
CA PRO A 7 18.11 -4.25 -4.26
C PRO A 7 18.94 -4.59 -3.01
N GLN A 8 19.33 -3.58 -2.21
CA GLN A 8 20.12 -3.76 -0.99
C GLN A 8 19.26 -3.81 0.29
N SER A 9 17.95 -3.60 0.16
CA SER A 9 17.05 -3.45 1.32
C SER A 9 16.58 -4.79 1.87
N ASP A 10 16.61 -4.94 3.21
CA ASP A 10 15.99 -6.07 3.88
C ASP A 10 14.46 -5.96 3.99
N VAL A 11 13.96 -4.72 4.03
CA VAL A 11 12.53 -4.42 4.12
C VAL A 11 12.20 -3.30 3.13
N VAL A 12 11.14 -3.49 2.33
CA VAL A 12 10.72 -2.52 1.32
C VAL A 12 9.27 -2.12 1.55
N GLY A 13 9.04 -0.85 1.84
CA GLY A 13 7.71 -0.25 1.88
C GLY A 13 7.36 0.39 0.55
N ILE A 14 6.32 -0.09 -0.13
CA ILE A 14 5.82 0.46 -1.39
C ILE A 14 4.46 1.12 -1.15
N THR A 15 4.31 2.39 -1.54
CA THR A 15 3.01 3.07 -1.48
C THR A 15 1.98 2.41 -2.40
N GLY A 16 0.73 2.29 -1.97
CA GLY A 16 -0.38 1.82 -2.82
C GLY A 16 -0.60 2.72 -4.05
N THR A 17 -0.19 3.99 -4.02
CA THR A 17 -0.23 4.88 -5.19
C THR A 17 0.68 4.40 -6.34
N ALA A 18 1.61 3.47 -6.07
CA ALA A 18 2.43 2.82 -7.11
C ALA A 18 1.58 2.07 -8.15
N PHE A 19 0.37 1.60 -7.78
CA PHE A 19 -0.59 1.04 -8.72
C PHE A 19 -1.12 2.11 -9.68
N THR A 20 -1.54 3.26 -9.15
CA THR A 20 -2.18 4.32 -9.95
C THR A 20 -1.21 5.06 -10.87
N ASN A 21 0.08 5.06 -10.55
CA ASN A 21 1.11 5.68 -11.39
C ASN A 21 1.94 4.65 -12.17
N HIS A 22 1.51 3.38 -12.19
CA HIS A 22 2.10 2.29 -12.98
C HIS A 22 3.57 1.95 -12.65
N THR A 23 4.03 2.24 -11.43
CA THR A 23 5.41 1.92 -11.00
C THR A 23 5.52 0.63 -10.20
N ILE A 24 4.40 0.00 -9.82
CA ILE A 24 4.39 -1.16 -8.92
C ILE A 24 5.22 -2.34 -9.45
N GLU A 25 5.07 -2.72 -10.70
CA GLU A 25 5.78 -3.85 -11.31
C GLU A 25 7.29 -3.61 -11.33
N HIS A 26 7.69 -2.40 -11.71
CA HIS A 26 9.10 -2.01 -11.71
C HIS A 26 9.69 -1.98 -10.30
N LEU A 27 8.96 -1.49 -9.29
CA LEU A 27 9.47 -1.46 -7.92
C LEU A 27 9.58 -2.85 -7.31
N LEU A 28 8.61 -3.73 -7.58
CA LEU A 28 8.66 -5.14 -7.17
C LEU A 28 9.82 -5.87 -7.83
N SER A 29 10.12 -5.61 -9.11
CA SER A 29 11.25 -6.27 -9.80
C SER A 29 12.63 -5.85 -9.27
N LEU A 30 12.72 -4.73 -8.55
CA LEU A 30 13.95 -4.32 -7.86
C LEU A 30 14.10 -4.96 -6.47
N CYS A 31 13.04 -5.53 -5.92
CA CYS A 31 13.09 -6.16 -4.60
C CYS A 31 13.85 -7.48 -4.72
N ARG A 32 14.85 -7.68 -3.86
CA ARG A 32 15.52 -8.97 -3.75
C ARG A 32 14.53 -10.04 -3.23
N PRO A 33 14.72 -11.33 -3.59
CA PRO A 33 13.80 -12.39 -3.18
C PRO A 33 13.61 -12.55 -1.67
N GLU A 34 14.62 -12.18 -0.87
CA GLU A 34 14.62 -12.31 0.59
C GLU A 34 14.13 -11.05 1.32
N ALA A 35 13.79 -9.97 0.59
CA ALA A 35 13.29 -8.76 1.21
C ALA A 35 11.85 -8.95 1.70
N TYR A 36 11.54 -8.41 2.88
CA TYR A 36 10.16 -8.32 3.34
C TYR A 36 9.46 -7.13 2.69
N VAL A 37 8.51 -7.41 1.79
CA VAL A 37 7.84 -6.39 0.98
C VAL A 37 6.46 -6.07 1.54
N VAL A 38 6.22 -4.79 1.83
CA VAL A 38 4.95 -4.28 2.34
C VAL A 38 4.38 -3.25 1.38
N ILE A 39 3.16 -3.48 0.91
CA ILE A 39 2.38 -2.44 0.21
C ILE A 39 1.54 -1.69 1.23
N LEU A 40 1.58 -0.36 1.24
CA LEU A 40 0.91 0.45 2.25
C LEU A 40 0.18 1.70 1.72
N GLY A 41 -0.92 2.07 2.36
CA GLY A 41 -1.65 3.31 2.13
C GLY A 41 -3.11 3.11 1.71
N GLY A 42 -3.89 4.20 1.67
CA GLY A 42 -5.32 4.14 1.34
C GLY A 42 -5.64 3.64 -0.07
N THR A 43 -4.66 3.67 -0.97
CA THR A 43 -4.74 3.14 -2.35
C THR A 43 -4.32 1.67 -2.44
N ALA A 44 -3.80 1.07 -1.36
CA ALA A 44 -3.37 -0.32 -1.37
C ALA A 44 -4.58 -1.27 -1.52
N PRO A 45 -4.63 -2.11 -2.58
CA PRO A 45 -5.72 -3.06 -2.74
C PRO A 45 -5.64 -4.12 -1.64
N LEU A 46 -6.69 -4.26 -0.83
CA LEU A 46 -6.78 -5.34 0.16
C LEU A 46 -7.14 -6.67 -0.52
N SER A 47 -6.23 -7.19 -1.34
CA SER A 47 -6.39 -8.41 -2.14
C SER A 47 -5.29 -9.42 -1.83
N PRO A 48 -5.65 -10.69 -1.54
CA PRO A 48 -4.66 -11.74 -1.28
C PRO A 48 -3.82 -12.11 -2.50
N VAL A 49 -4.29 -11.79 -3.72
CA VAL A 49 -3.55 -12.03 -4.98
C VAL A 49 -2.16 -11.39 -4.94
N LEU A 50 -1.98 -10.29 -4.21
CA LEU A 50 -0.69 -9.61 -4.10
C LEU A 50 0.41 -10.51 -3.50
N PHE A 51 0.06 -11.50 -2.70
CA PHE A 51 1.01 -12.44 -2.10
C PHE A 51 1.64 -13.41 -3.11
N ASP A 52 1.01 -13.58 -4.27
CA ASP A 52 1.54 -14.37 -5.39
C ASP A 52 2.60 -13.57 -6.18
N TYR A 53 2.69 -12.25 -5.96
CA TYR A 53 3.60 -11.33 -6.66
C TYR A 53 4.75 -10.82 -5.76
N GLY A 54 5.15 -11.60 -4.76
CA GLY A 54 6.30 -11.28 -3.90
C GLY A 54 6.03 -10.19 -2.86
N VAL A 55 4.77 -9.95 -2.52
CA VAL A 55 4.38 -9.10 -1.38
C VAL A 55 4.18 -9.99 -0.15
N ASP A 56 4.65 -9.55 1.02
CA ASP A 56 4.48 -10.30 2.27
C ASP A 56 3.36 -9.73 3.14
N ALA A 57 3.09 -8.43 3.04
CA ALA A 57 2.01 -7.77 3.76
C ALA A 57 1.39 -6.61 2.98
N VAL A 58 0.09 -6.38 3.21
CA VAL A 58 -0.66 -5.26 2.65
C VAL A 58 -1.33 -4.50 3.77
N SER A 59 -0.92 -3.25 3.97
CA SER A 59 -1.45 -2.33 4.97
C SER A 59 -2.33 -1.27 4.33
N GLY A 60 -3.63 -1.55 4.27
CA GLY A 60 -4.63 -0.69 3.64
C GLY A 60 -5.69 -0.19 4.61
N THR A 61 -6.78 0.31 4.04
CA THR A 61 -7.91 0.85 4.80
C THR A 61 -9.23 0.28 4.32
N LYS A 62 -10.07 -0.17 5.26
CA LYS A 62 -11.46 -0.55 4.98
C LYS A 62 -12.38 0.59 5.37
N VAL A 63 -13.25 1.01 4.44
CA VAL A 63 -14.35 1.94 4.75
C VAL A 63 -15.37 1.20 5.62
N VAL A 64 -15.67 1.75 6.79
CA VAL A 64 -16.67 1.23 7.73
C VAL A 64 -17.86 2.17 7.89
N ASN A 65 -17.71 3.44 7.52
CA ASN A 65 -18.80 4.40 7.40
C ASN A 65 -18.61 5.23 6.11
N PRO A 66 -19.28 4.85 5.01
CA PRO A 66 -19.12 5.51 3.72
C PRO A 66 -19.50 7.00 3.73
N GLU A 67 -20.56 7.39 4.45
CA GLU A 67 -21.00 8.79 4.50
C GLU A 67 -19.95 9.69 5.15
N ALA A 68 -19.36 9.24 6.26
CA ALA A 68 -18.31 9.99 6.95
C ALA A 68 -17.07 10.14 6.05
N VAL A 69 -16.69 9.08 5.34
CA VAL A 69 -15.57 9.10 4.38
C VAL A 69 -15.85 10.08 3.25
N LEU A 70 -17.01 9.99 2.60
CA LEU A 70 -17.38 10.86 1.47
C LEU A 70 -17.37 12.34 1.88
N ARG A 71 -17.90 12.68 3.05
CA ARG A 71 -17.84 14.06 3.59
C ARG A 71 -16.41 14.53 3.86
N CYS A 72 -15.56 13.69 4.44
CA CYS A 72 -14.16 14.04 4.67
C CYS A 72 -13.42 14.26 3.34
N VAL A 73 -13.58 13.35 2.38
CA VAL A 73 -12.91 13.43 1.08
C VAL A 73 -13.37 14.66 0.29
N SER A 74 -14.67 14.98 0.29
CA SER A 74 -15.19 16.16 -0.40
C SER A 74 -14.68 17.49 0.17
N GLN A 75 -14.18 17.49 1.40
CA GLN A 75 -13.59 18.65 2.09
C GLN A 75 -12.06 18.69 2.00
N GLY A 76 -11.43 17.79 1.24
CA GLY A 76 -9.97 17.73 1.11
C GLY A 76 -9.27 17.25 2.39
N ALA A 77 -9.95 16.48 3.25
CA ALA A 77 -9.35 15.94 4.47
C ALA A 77 -8.12 15.08 4.15
N THR A 78 -7.03 15.32 4.87
CA THR A 78 -5.84 14.48 4.82
C THR A 78 -6.12 13.10 5.44
N PHE A 79 -5.27 12.11 5.16
CA PHE A 79 -5.41 10.75 5.70
C PHE A 79 -5.64 10.72 7.22
N ARG A 80 -4.95 11.56 7.98
CA ARG A 80 -5.09 11.64 9.45
C ARG A 80 -6.43 12.22 9.91
N GLN A 81 -7.12 12.94 9.02
CA GLN A 81 -8.41 13.59 9.29
C GLN A 81 -9.60 12.75 8.80
N ILE A 82 -9.38 11.76 7.93
CA ILE A 82 -10.45 10.89 7.43
C ILE A 82 -11.05 10.09 8.59
N LYS A 83 -12.37 10.17 8.72
CA LYS A 83 -13.18 9.39 9.66
C LYS A 83 -13.90 8.27 8.92
N GLY A 84 -14.39 7.28 9.66
CA GLY A 84 -15.17 6.18 9.07
C GLY A 84 -14.33 5.13 8.34
N ILE A 85 -13.03 5.05 8.63
CA ILE A 85 -12.12 4.02 8.14
C ILE A 85 -11.62 3.14 9.27
N ARG A 86 -11.21 1.92 8.94
CA ARG A 86 -10.46 1.02 9.81
C ARG A 86 -9.16 0.63 9.11
N LEU A 87 -8.04 0.84 9.78
CA LEU A 87 -6.73 0.38 9.31
C LEU A 87 -6.67 -1.15 9.42
N LEU A 88 -6.16 -1.80 8.38
CA LEU A 88 -6.02 -3.26 8.32
C LEU A 88 -4.68 -3.63 7.72
N THR A 89 -4.10 -4.70 8.23
CA THR A 89 -2.93 -5.35 7.63
C THR A 89 -3.29 -6.80 7.32
N MET A 90 -3.20 -7.17 6.05
CA MET A 90 -3.20 -8.56 5.60
C MET A 90 -1.75 -9.04 5.54
N LYS A 91 -1.50 -10.30 5.89
CA LYS A 91 -0.18 -10.94 5.79
C LYS A 91 -0.35 -12.30 5.11
N LYS A 92 0.67 -12.72 4.38
CA LYS A 92 0.78 -14.07 3.80
C LYS A 92 0.77 -15.15 4.89
#